data_AF-A0A4R7D7E7-F1
#
_entry.id   AF-A0A4R7D7E7-F1
#
_cell.length_a   1.000
_cell.length_b   1.000
_cell.length_c   1.000
_cell.angle_alpha   90.00
_cell.angle_beta   90.00
_cell.angle_gamma   90.00
#
_symmetry.space_group_name_H-M   'P 1'
#
loop_
_entity.id
_entity.type
_entity.pdbx_description
1 polymer ?
#
loop_
_entity_poly.entity_id
_entity_poly.type
_entity_poly.pdbx_seq_one_letter_code
_entity_poly.pdbx_strand_id
1 'polypeptide(L)'
;MKKNNLSELTDEELVVKKKKLKKTKTINAFLIGFLASIIVIAVVSSIYGKNYSILIPLLFPIYFIYRIVGNSNKNKELEALLKKRGI
;
A
#
# COMPACT_ATOMS: atom_id res chain seq x y z
N MET A 1 -10.38 1.67 14.54
CA MET A 1 -9.94 3.08 14.50
C MET A 1 -11.17 3.94 14.74
N LYS A 2 -11.17 4.73 15.82
CA LYS A 2 -12.24 5.70 16.10
C LYS A 2 -12.28 6.68 14.92
N LYS A 3 -13.43 6.78 14.28
CA LYS A 3 -13.66 7.58 13.06
C LYS A 3 -13.85 9.04 13.48
N ASN A 4 -12.84 9.62 14.11
CA ASN A 4 -12.83 11.07 14.34
C ASN A 4 -12.83 11.70 12.94
N ASN A 5 -13.80 12.57 12.64
CA ASN A 5 -13.87 13.20 11.33
C ASN A 5 -12.55 13.93 11.10
N LEU A 6 -11.91 13.69 9.95
CA LEU A 6 -10.64 14.33 9.61
C LEU A 6 -10.73 15.87 9.67
N SER A 7 -11.94 16.41 9.57
CA SER A 7 -12.30 17.82 9.71
C SER A 7 -12.14 18.38 11.13
N GLU A 8 -12.21 17.54 12.17
CA GLU A 8 -12.15 17.95 13.59
C GLU A 8 -10.71 18.03 14.13
N LEU A 9 -9.72 17.61 13.33
CA LEU A 9 -8.31 17.62 13.73
C LEU A 9 -7.70 19.02 13.60
N THR A 10 -6.81 19.35 14.54
CA THR A 10 -6.01 20.58 14.48
C THR A 10 -4.93 20.48 13.41
N ASP A 11 -4.39 21.63 12.98
CA ASP A 11 -3.38 21.65 11.90
C ASP A 11 -2.08 20.92 12.29
N GLU A 12 -1.70 20.95 13.58
CA GLU A 12 -0.56 20.18 14.10
C GLU A 12 -0.76 18.67 13.97
N GLU A 13 -1.95 18.17 14.33
CA GLU A 13 -2.31 16.76 14.20
C GLU A 13 -2.35 16.31 12.73
N LEU A 14 -2.82 17.19 11.85
CA LEU A 14 -2.85 16.97 10.40
C LEU A 14 -1.45 16.85 9.80
N VAL A 15 -0.49 17.67 10.22
CA VAL A 15 0.92 17.59 9.76
C VAL A 15 1.57 16.26 10.18
N VAL A 16 1.35 15.82 11.42
CA VAL A 16 1.85 14.51 11.90
C VAL A 16 1.25 13.38 11.07
N LYS A 17 -0.07 13.43 10.81
CA LYS A 17 -0.76 12.45 9.95
C LYS A 17 -0.24 12.46 8.52
N LYS A 18 0.03 13.64 7.94
CA LYS A 18 0.62 13.80 6.60
C LYS A 18 2.00 13.16 6.49
N LYS A 19 2.88 13.36 7.49
CA LYS A 19 4.22 12.73 7.52
C LYS A 19 4.11 11.21 7.61
N LYS A 20 3.19 10.70 8.43
CA LYS A 20 2.91 9.27 8.55
C LYS A 20 2.36 8.70 7.23
N LEU A 21 1.45 9.41 6.56
CA LEU A 21 0.93 9.02 5.25
C LEU A 21 2.04 8.88 4.21
N LYS A 22 2.91 9.89 4.09
CA LYS A 22 4.06 9.84 3.16
C LYS A 22 4.95 8.63 3.44
N LYS A 23 5.32 8.41 4.71
CA LYS A 23 6.15 7.26 5.11
C LYS A 23 5.47 5.93 4.74
N THR A 24 4.18 5.78 5.05
CA THR A 24 3.41 4.58 4.71
C THR A 24 3.32 4.39 3.20
N LYS A 25 3.16 5.46 2.40
CA LYS A 25 3.14 5.38 0.94
C LYS A 25 4.45 4.85 0.37
N THR A 26 5.59 5.33 0.88
CA THR A 26 6.91 4.83 0.47
C THR A 26 7.10 3.36 0.86
N ILE A 27 6.75 2.97 2.09
CA ILE A 27 6.86 1.57 2.55
C ILE A 27 5.94 0.66 1.71
N ASN A 28 4.71 1.10 1.44
CA ASN A 28 3.76 0.35 0.63
C ASN A 28 4.27 0.16 -0.81
N ALA A 29 4.82 1.21 -1.42
CA ALA A 29 5.41 1.12 -2.76
C ALA A 29 6.61 0.15 -2.80
N PHE A 30 7.48 0.21 -1.79
CA PHE A 30 8.60 -0.72 -1.64
C PHE A 30 8.12 -2.17 -1.48
N LEU A 31 7.13 -2.42 -0.61
CA LEU A 31 6.56 -3.75 -0.39
C LEU A 31 5.91 -4.31 -1.67
N ILE A 32 5.13 -3.50 -2.39
CA ILE A 32 4.53 -3.89 -3.66
C ILE A 32 5.62 -4.26 -4.67
N GLY A 33 6.66 -3.44 -4.79
CA GLY A 33 7.81 -3.71 -5.67
C GLY A 33 8.48 -5.03 -5.32
N PHE A 34 8.81 -5.26 -4.04
CA PHE A 34 9.41 -6.50 -3.55
C PHE A 34 8.53 -7.73 -3.85
N LEU A 35 7.23 -7.66 -3.61
CA LEU A 35 6.28 -8.74 -3.88
C LEU A 35 6.15 -9.01 -5.39
N ALA A 36 6.16 -7.96 -6.21
CA ALA A 36 6.16 -8.09 -7.67
C ALA A 36 7.43 -8.78 -8.18
N SER A 37 8.60 -8.48 -7.60
CA SER A 37 9.86 -9.18 -7.94
C SER A 37 9.76 -10.68 -7.71
N ILE A 38 9.20 -11.09 -6.57
CA ILE A 38 9.00 -12.51 -6.23
C ILE A 38 8.05 -13.17 -7.24
N ILE A 39 6.97 -12.48 -7.62
CA ILE A 39 6.02 -12.94 -8.64
C ILE A 39 6.73 -13.21 -9.97
N VAL A 40 7.54 -12.27 -10.45
CA VAL A 40 8.26 -12.41 -11.71
C VAL A 40 9.23 -13.58 -11.66
N ILE A 41 10.05 -13.69 -10.61
CA ILE A 41 11.03 -14.79 -10.46
C ILE A 41 10.33 -16.14 -10.43
N ALA A 42 9.22 -16.27 -9.71
CA ALA A 42 8.45 -17.51 -9.61
C ALA A 42 7.85 -17.92 -10.96
N VAL A 43 7.27 -16.98 -11.71
CA VAL A 43 6.71 -17.23 -13.05
C VAL A 43 7.80 -17.69 -14.01
N VAL A 44 8.92 -16.95 -14.06
CA VAL A 44 10.06 -17.29 -14.93
C VAL A 44 10.60 -18.67 -14.58
N SER A 45 10.82 -18.95 -13.30
CA SER A 45 11.35 -20.24 -12.82
C SER A 45 10.39 -21.40 -13.12
N SER A 46 9.08 -21.16 -13.07
CA SER A 46 8.07 -22.18 -13.40
C SER A 46 8.07 -22.56 -14.88
N ILE A 47 8.24 -21.58 -15.77
CA ILE A 47 8.34 -21.82 -17.21
C ILE A 47 9.57 -22.67 -17.54
N TYR A 48 10.74 -22.30 -17.00
CA TYR A 48 11.98 -23.04 -17.24
C TYR A 48 12.01 -24.40 -16.56
N GLY A 49 11.51 -24.50 -15.32
CA GLY A 49 11.51 -25.73 -14.53
C GLY A 49 10.35 -26.68 -14.83
N LYS A 50 9.37 -26.27 -15.64
CA LYS A 50 8.10 -26.98 -15.91
C LYS A 50 7.32 -27.43 -14.66
N ASN A 51 7.63 -26.83 -13.51
CA ASN A 51 6.98 -27.13 -12.24
C ASN A 51 6.08 -25.96 -11.83
N TYR A 52 4.77 -26.20 -11.92
CA TYR A 52 3.75 -25.20 -11.63
C TYR A 52 3.36 -25.14 -10.15
N SER A 53 3.82 -26.07 -9.32
CA SER A 53 3.52 -26.05 -7.87
C SER A 53 4.06 -24.80 -7.17
N ILE A 54 5.07 -24.15 -7.75
CA ILE A 54 5.65 -22.89 -7.24
C ILE A 54 4.73 -21.68 -7.44
N LEU A 55 3.66 -21.79 -8.26
CA LEU A 55 2.66 -20.73 -8.43
C LEU A 55 1.61 -20.71 -7.31
N ILE A 56 1.38 -21.82 -6.60
CA ILE A 56 0.40 -21.86 -5.49
C ILE A 56 0.74 -20.85 -4.39
N PRO A 57 1.97 -20.77 -3.86
CA PRO A 57 2.32 -19.77 -2.85
C PRO A 57 2.23 -18.32 -3.36
N LEU A 58 2.13 -18.10 -4.67
CA LEU A 58 1.99 -16.78 -5.28
C LEU A 58 0.65 -16.08 -4.99
N LEU A 59 -0.36 -16.83 -4.56
CA LEU A 59 -1.63 -16.26 -4.11
C LEU A 59 -1.44 -15.31 -2.92
N PHE A 60 -0.50 -15.62 -2.02
CA PHE A 60 -0.20 -14.80 -0.85
C PHE A 60 0.31 -13.40 -1.22
N PRO A 61 1.38 -13.23 -2.02
CA PRO A 61 1.86 -11.91 -2.41
C PRO A 61 0.82 -11.12 -3.21
N ILE A 62 0.05 -11.77 -4.09
CA ILE A 62 -1.03 -11.12 -4.86
C ILE A 62 -2.11 -10.57 -3.92
N TYR A 63 -2.58 -11.38 -2.97
CA TYR A 63 -3.55 -10.94 -1.96
C TYR A 63 -3.03 -9.76 -1.13
N PHE A 64 -1.75 -9.81 -0.76
CA PHE A 64 -1.12 -8.75 0.04
C PHE A 64 -1.03 -7.43 -0.73
N ILE A 65 -0.65 -7.47 -2.03
CA ILE A 65 -0.67 -6.30 -2.92
C ILE A 65 -2.08 -5.72 -2.99
N TYR A 66 -3.09 -6.54 -3.25
CA TYR A 66 -4.49 -6.10 -3.33
C TYR A 66 -4.93 -5.39 -2.04
N ARG A 67 -4.59 -5.96 -0.87
CA ARG A 67 -4.90 -5.36 0.43
C ARG A 67 -4.19 -4.01 0.66
N ILE A 68 -2.92 -3.89 0.26
CA ILE A 68 -2.15 -2.64 0.38
C ILE A 68 -2.78 -1.55 -0.50
N VAL A 69 -3.09 -1.87 -1.75
CA VAL A 69 -3.71 -0.94 -2.71
C VAL A 69 -5.09 -0.49 -2.24
N GLY A 70 -5.92 -1.42 -1.75
CA GLY A 70 -7.25 -1.10 -1.21
C GLY A 70 -7.20 -0.15 -0.01
N ASN A 71 -6.20 -0.27 0.86
CA ASN A 71 -6.05 0.62 2.01
C ASN A 71 -5.58 2.03 1.61
N SER A 72 -4.93 2.19 0.44
CA SER A 72 -4.50 3.50 -0.06
C SER A 72 -5.66 4.43 -0.42
N ASN A 73 -6.84 3.90 -0.74
CA ASN A 73 -7.99 4.74 -1.09
C ASN A 73 -8.51 5.57 0.09
N LYS A 74 -8.41 5.07 1.33
CA LYS A 74 -8.77 5.83 2.54
C LYS A 74 -7.89 7.04 2.79
N ASN A 75 -6.66 7.01 2.26
CA ASN A 75 -5.70 8.11 2.41
C ASN A 75 -6.01 9.28 1.47
N LYS A 76 -6.82 9.07 0.41
CA LYS A 76 -7.20 10.11 -0.56
C LYS A 76 -8.06 11.21 0.06
N GLU A 77 -8.95 10.85 0.98
CA GLU A 77 -9.81 11.81 1.69
C GLU A 77 -9.00 12.77 2.57
N LEU A 78 -7.98 12.23 3.27
CA LEU A 78 -7.03 13.03 4.05
C LEU A 78 -6.12 13.87 3.15
N GLU A 79 -5.65 13.35 2.02
CA GLU A 79 -4.90 14.15 1.03
C GLU A 79 -5.73 15.31 0.47
N ALA A 80 -7.02 15.10 0.21
CA ALA A 80 -7.93 16.15 -0.27
C ALA A 80 -8.13 17.26 0.79
N LEU A 81 -8.29 16.89 2.07
CA LEU A 81 -8.42 17.86 3.16
C LEU A 81 -7.14 18.66 3.40
N LEU A 82 -5.97 17.99 3.37
CA LEU A 82 -4.67 18.66 3.48
C LEU A 82 -4.48 19.66 2.33
N LYS A 83 -4.81 19.26 1.10
CA LYS A 83 -4.76 20.15 -0.07
C LYS A 83 -5.71 21.33 0.05
N LYS A 84 -6.93 21.13 0.57
CA LYS A 84 -7.93 22.20 0.77
C LYS A 84 -7.47 23.23 1.82
N ARG A 85 -6.75 22.81 2.86
CA ARG A 85 -6.20 23.70 3.89
C ARG A 85 -4.83 24.31 3.52
N GLY A 86 -4.26 23.94 2.37
CA GLY A 86 -2.93 24.42 1.95
C GLY A 86 -1.77 23.82 2.74
N ILE A 87 -1.99 22.68 3.43
CA ILE A 87 -1.04 22.06 4.37
C ILE A 87 -0.30 20.89 3.76
#